data_AF-A0A2M7BRC5-F1
#
_entry.id   AF-A0A2M7BRC5-F1
#
_cell.length_a   1.000
_cell.length_b   1.000
_cell.length_c   1.000
_cell.angle_alpha   90.00
_cell.angle_beta   90.00
_cell.angle_gamma   90.00
#
_symmetry.space_group_name_H-M   'P 1'
#
loop_
_entity.id
_entity.type
_entity.pdbx_description
1 polymer ?
#
loop_
_entity_poly.entity_id
_entity_poly.type
_entity_poly.pdbx_seq_one_letter_code
_entity_poly.pdbx_strand_id
1 'polypeptide(L)'
;MLTGGHIAVSYLLAQTAKSFGLPLTGNEVLGIVIAGNIIDLDFFAGFITGKTGEAHHQNITHTPLGITAIWMVTNLLFHPSIGLSLLLLTAMSLHLIMDEVGYWAYKLKLYKAVVFPQINWLYPITGFHKHKLMKSNKNVLNYYLFKTWPISLTELVLIVVASVIFFLSK
;
A
#
# COMPACT_ATOMS: atom_id res chain seq x y z
N MET A 1 5.27 0.24 -2.67
CA MET A 1 5.84 1.58 -2.37
C MET A 1 6.60 1.43 -1.05
N LEU A 2 7.27 2.45 -0.48
CA LEU A 2 7.74 2.29 0.91
C LEU A 2 6.62 2.66 1.89
N THR A 3 6.75 2.21 3.14
CA THR A 3 5.77 2.42 4.21
C THR A 3 5.38 3.90 4.38
N GLY A 4 6.31 4.84 4.18
CA GLY A 4 6.02 6.27 4.27
C GLY A 4 4.95 6.74 3.28
N GLY A 5 5.01 6.26 2.04
CA GLY A 5 4.00 6.53 1.02
C GLY A 5 2.64 5.89 1.32
N HIS A 6 2.63 4.68 1.87
CA HIS A 6 1.39 4.01 2.29
C HIS A 6 0.72 4.74 3.47
N ILE A 7 1.50 5.19 4.45
CA ILE A 7 1.00 6.07 5.53
C ILE A 7 0.39 7.35 4.93
N ALA A 8 1.08 7.99 3.99
CA ALA A 8 0.63 9.23 3.38
C ALA A 8 -0.70 9.04 2.63
N VAL A 9 -0.83 8.02 1.77
CA VAL A 9 -2.07 7.80 1.00
C VAL A 9 -3.25 7.44 1.91
N SER A 10 -3.05 6.63 2.94
CA SER A 10 -4.11 6.29 3.91
C SER A 10 -4.53 7.50 4.76
N TYR A 11 -3.58 8.35 5.13
CA TYR A 11 -3.88 9.61 5.81
C TYR A 11 -4.69 10.56 4.91
N LEU A 12 -4.29 10.71 3.65
CA LEU A 12 -5.00 11.53 2.66
C LEU A 12 -6.42 11.03 2.42
N LEU A 13 -6.63 9.71 2.37
CA LEU A 13 -7.97 9.12 2.31
C LEU A 13 -8.83 9.57 3.51
N ALA A 14 -8.28 9.48 4.73
CA ALA A 14 -9.00 9.88 5.93
C ALA A 14 -9.34 11.38 5.95
N GLN A 15 -8.41 12.26 5.55
CA GLN A 15 -8.70 13.69 5.45
C GLN A 15 -9.71 14.01 4.35
N THR A 16 -9.64 13.30 3.23
CA THR A 16 -10.62 13.43 2.14
C THR A 16 -12.02 13.06 2.64
N ALA A 17 -12.17 11.94 3.35
CA ALA A 17 -13.44 11.54 3.97
C ALA A 17 -13.98 12.62 4.92
N LYS A 18 -13.12 13.21 5.77
CA LYS A 18 -13.50 14.33 6.64
C LYS A 18 -13.99 15.55 5.85
N SER A 19 -13.32 15.90 4.75
CA SER A 19 -13.73 17.01 3.89
C SER A 19 -15.09 16.81 3.22
N PHE A 20 -15.50 15.55 3.02
CA PHE A 20 -16.84 15.17 2.55
C PHE A 20 -17.88 15.01 3.69
N GLY A 21 -17.55 15.44 4.91
CA GLY A 21 -18.48 15.51 6.03
C GLY A 21 -18.55 14.25 6.90
N LEU A 22 -17.67 13.26 6.72
CA LEU A 22 -17.57 12.13 7.64
C LEU A 22 -16.82 12.54 8.93
N PRO A 23 -17.47 12.52 10.11
CA PRO A 23 -16.85 12.99 11.35
C PRO A 23 -15.90 11.94 11.94
N LEU A 24 -14.71 11.80 11.34
CA LEU A 24 -13.69 10.86 11.84
C LEU A 24 -12.95 11.42 13.05
N THR A 25 -12.92 10.64 14.12
CA THR A 25 -12.07 10.85 15.30
C THR A 25 -10.60 10.56 14.99
N GLY A 26 -9.69 11.04 15.83
CA GLY A 26 -8.25 10.77 15.68
C GLY A 26 -7.91 9.28 15.68
N ASN A 27 -8.62 8.48 16.49
CA ASN A 27 -8.43 7.02 16.56
C ASN A 27 -8.89 6.34 15.27
N GLU A 28 -9.97 6.79 14.65
CA GLU A 28 -10.43 6.26 13.37
C GLU A 28 -9.47 6.62 12.23
N VAL A 29 -8.93 7.84 12.22
CA VAL A 29 -7.87 8.23 11.28
C VAL A 29 -6.65 7.31 11.44
N LEU A 30 -6.22 7.07 12.69
CA LEU A 30 -5.11 6.16 12.96
C LEU A 30 -5.44 4.72 12.52
N GLY A 31 -6.66 4.25 12.76
CA GLY A 31 -7.13 2.94 12.32
C GLY A 31 -7.08 2.76 10.79
N ILE A 32 -7.47 3.79 10.04
CA ILE A 32 -7.38 3.81 8.56
C ILE A 32 -5.92 3.73 8.12
N VAL A 33 -5.01 4.49 8.75
CA VAL A 33 -3.58 4.45 8.46
C VAL A 33 -2.98 3.07 8.77
N ILE A 34 -3.32 2.48 9.91
CA ILE A 34 -2.87 1.14 10.30
C ILE A 34 -3.40 0.10 9.31
N ALA A 35 -4.69 0.15 8.94
CA ALA A 35 -5.27 -0.78 7.98
C ALA A 35 -4.56 -0.72 6.63
N GLY A 36 -4.20 0.46 6.14
CA GLY A 36 -3.42 0.60 4.91
C GLY A 36 -1.99 0.04 4.99
N ASN A 37 -1.45 -0.23 6.17
CA ASN A 37 -0.10 -0.77 6.36
C ASN A 37 -0.09 -2.20 6.93
N ILE A 38 -1.25 -2.75 7.32
CA ILE A 38 -1.34 -4.09 7.93
C ILE A 38 -0.90 -5.18 6.96
N ILE A 39 -1.04 -4.91 5.66
CA ILE A 39 -0.73 -5.83 4.56
C ILE A 39 0.78 -6.11 4.50
N ASP A 40 1.60 -5.13 4.86
CA ASP A 40 3.08 -5.20 4.90
C ASP A 40 3.61 -5.87 6.17
N LEU A 41 2.78 -6.31 7.11
CA LEU A 41 3.30 -6.95 8.33
C LEU A 41 4.05 -8.26 8.03
N ASP A 42 3.75 -8.90 6.91
CA ASP A 42 4.45 -10.09 6.44
C ASP A 42 5.87 -9.79 5.93
N PHE A 43 6.17 -8.55 5.52
CA PHE A 43 7.53 -8.08 5.24
C PHE A 43 8.41 -8.20 6.47
N PHE A 44 7.94 -7.80 7.65
CA PHE A 44 8.73 -7.89 8.90
C PHE A 44 9.09 -9.34 9.23
N ALA A 45 8.13 -10.26 9.10
CA ALA A 45 8.39 -11.69 9.28
C ALA A 45 9.39 -12.23 8.24
N GLY A 46 9.28 -11.78 6.99
CA GLY A 46 10.23 -12.11 5.93
C GLY A 46 11.64 -11.57 6.19
N PHE A 47 11.75 -10.34 6.68
CA PHE A 47 13.01 -9.68 6.99
C PHE A 47 13.80 -10.45 8.06
N ILE A 48 13.14 -10.87 9.14
CA ILE A 48 13.75 -11.67 10.22
C ILE A 48 14.29 -13.01 9.69
N THR A 49 13.64 -13.59 8.67
CA THR A 49 14.04 -14.86 8.04
C THR A 49 15.00 -14.68 6.86
N GLY A 50 15.54 -13.47 6.66
CA GLY A 50 16.53 -13.17 5.63
C GLY A 50 15.95 -13.00 4.22
N LYS A 51 14.62 -12.93 4.07
CA LYS A 51 13.98 -12.59 2.79
C LYS A 51 14.14 -11.10 2.50
N THR A 52 14.24 -10.76 1.22
CA THR A 52 14.25 -9.36 0.80
C THR A 52 12.86 -8.76 0.86
N GLY A 53 12.80 -7.43 0.96
CA GLY A 53 11.55 -6.67 0.95
C GLY A 53 10.80 -6.71 -0.37
N GLU A 54 11.31 -7.35 -1.40
CA GLU A 54 10.53 -7.60 -2.62
C GLU A 54 9.69 -8.89 -2.51
N ALA A 55 10.08 -9.80 -1.61
CA ALA A 55 9.52 -11.15 -1.57
C ALA A 55 8.07 -11.20 -1.07
N HIS A 56 7.65 -10.26 -0.22
CA HIS A 56 6.32 -10.30 0.39
C HIS A 56 5.19 -10.01 -0.62
N HIS A 57 5.48 -9.33 -1.73
CA HIS A 57 4.51 -9.16 -2.82
C HIS A 57 4.12 -10.49 -3.50
N GLN A 58 4.84 -11.58 -3.22
CA GLN A 58 4.47 -12.93 -3.68
C GLN A 58 3.57 -13.68 -2.67
N ASN A 59 3.11 -13.01 -1.61
CA ASN A 59 2.23 -13.58 -0.59
C ASN A 59 0.76 -13.25 -0.86
N ILE A 60 -0.15 -14.04 -0.26
CA ILE A 60 -1.60 -13.86 -0.40
C ILE A 60 -2.11 -12.51 0.10
N THR A 61 -1.42 -11.92 1.09
CA THR A 61 -1.69 -10.58 1.65
C THR A 61 -1.74 -9.51 0.55
N HIS A 62 -0.89 -9.61 -0.47
CA HIS A 62 -0.80 -8.67 -1.59
C HIS A 62 -1.70 -9.08 -2.77
N THR A 63 -2.94 -9.45 -2.45
CA THR A 63 -3.98 -9.78 -3.43
C THR A 63 -5.33 -9.23 -2.99
N PRO A 64 -6.29 -8.98 -3.91
CA PRO A 64 -7.65 -8.58 -3.56
C PRO A 64 -8.33 -9.55 -2.59
N LEU A 65 -8.11 -10.85 -2.76
CA LEU A 65 -8.64 -11.87 -1.85
C LEU A 65 -8.01 -11.74 -0.45
N GLY A 66 -6.70 -11.54 -0.36
CA GLY A 66 -5.99 -11.35 0.90
C GLY A 66 -6.50 -10.15 1.70
N ILE A 67 -6.59 -8.99 1.05
CA ILE A 67 -7.11 -7.79 1.72
C ILE A 67 -8.59 -7.94 2.11
N THR A 68 -9.38 -8.66 1.32
CA THR A 68 -10.79 -8.95 1.66
C THR A 68 -10.87 -9.83 2.90
N ALA A 69 -10.03 -10.87 3.00
CA ALA A 69 -9.97 -11.72 4.18
C ALA A 69 -9.54 -10.95 5.44
N ILE A 70 -8.49 -10.12 5.34
CA ILE A 70 -8.05 -9.24 6.44
C ILE A 70 -9.20 -8.31 6.85
N TRP A 71 -9.83 -7.64 5.88
CA TRP A 71 -10.98 -6.76 6.11
C TRP A 71 -12.14 -7.47 6.82
N MET A 72 -12.50 -8.69 6.40
CA MET A 72 -13.55 -9.48 7.05
C MET A 72 -13.20 -9.78 8.50
N VAL A 73 -11.95 -10.17 8.79
CA VAL A 73 -11.48 -10.41 10.16
C VAL A 73 -11.53 -9.12 10.98
N THR A 74 -11.07 -7.99 10.44
CA THR A 74 -11.15 -6.68 11.11
C THR A 74 -12.61 -6.32 11.43
N ASN A 75 -13.55 -6.51 10.50
CA ASN A 75 -14.97 -6.25 10.74
C ASN A 75 -15.58 -7.16 11.79
N LEU A 76 -15.19 -8.44 11.78
CA LEU A 76 -15.66 -9.42 12.74
C LEU A 76 -15.18 -9.12 14.17
N LEU A 77 -13.96 -8.59 14.33
CA LEU A 77 -13.36 -8.34 15.64
C LEU A 77 -13.74 -6.98 16.23
N PHE A 78 -13.82 -5.94 15.39
CA PHE A 78 -13.95 -4.56 15.85
C PHE A 78 -15.33 -3.95 15.59
N HIS A 79 -16.16 -4.59 14.76
CA HIS A 79 -17.51 -4.13 14.43
C HIS A 79 -17.59 -2.62 14.08
N PRO A 80 -16.73 -2.10 13.17
CA PRO A 80 -16.74 -0.69 12.82
C PRO A 80 -18.07 -0.29 12.15
N SER A 81 -18.38 1.00 12.17
CA SER A 81 -19.49 1.53 11.36
C SER A 81 -19.27 1.22 9.88
N ILE A 82 -20.35 1.13 9.09
CA ILE A 82 -20.24 0.81 7.66
C ILE A 82 -19.32 1.79 6.91
N GLY A 83 -19.38 3.09 7.26
CA GLY A 83 -18.52 4.11 6.65
C GLY A 83 -17.05 3.88 6.98
N LEU A 84 -16.72 3.60 8.24
CA LEU A 84 -15.36 3.28 8.65
C LEU A 84 -14.88 1.99 8.00
N SER A 85 -15.70 0.93 8.01
CA SER A 85 -15.41 -0.35 7.37
C SER A 85 -15.00 -0.20 5.91
N LEU A 86 -15.74 0.60 5.15
CA LEU A 86 -15.43 0.88 3.74
C LEU A 86 -14.13 1.68 3.60
N LEU A 87 -13.84 2.61 4.51
CA LEU A 87 -12.56 3.34 4.51
C LEU A 87 -11.38 2.42 4.83
N LEU A 88 -11.53 1.44 5.73
CA LEU A 88 -10.50 0.44 6.00
C LEU A 88 -10.20 -0.41 4.75
N LEU A 89 -11.25 -0.91 4.07
CA LEU A 89 -11.09 -1.64 2.82
C LEU A 89 -10.46 -0.78 1.72
N THR A 90 -10.88 0.48 1.63
CA THR A 90 -10.34 1.44 0.65
C THR A 90 -8.87 1.72 0.92
N ALA A 91 -8.45 1.88 2.18
CA ALA A 91 -7.05 2.05 2.54
C ALA A 91 -6.20 0.85 2.13
N MET A 92 -6.67 -0.37 2.37
CA MET A 92 -5.99 -1.59 1.94
C MET A 92 -5.95 -1.73 0.42
N SER A 93 -7.02 -1.34 -0.27
CA SER A 93 -7.07 -1.36 -1.75
C SER A 93 -6.12 -0.34 -2.35
N LEU A 94 -6.07 0.87 -1.79
CA LEU A 94 -5.13 1.91 -2.20
C LEU A 94 -3.69 1.44 -2.02
N HIS A 95 -3.37 0.73 -0.94
CA HIS A 95 -2.05 0.13 -0.79
C HIS A 95 -1.66 -0.73 -2.02
N LEU A 96 -2.49 -1.71 -2.39
CA LEU A 96 -2.24 -2.57 -3.55
C LEU A 96 -2.12 -1.75 -4.85
N ILE A 97 -2.97 -0.73 -5.02
CA ILE A 97 -2.91 0.17 -6.19
C ILE A 97 -1.58 0.92 -6.23
N MET A 98 -1.11 1.41 -5.08
CA MET A 98 0.13 2.18 -4.97
C MET A 98 1.37 1.32 -5.29
N ASP A 99 1.33 0.02 -5.00
CA ASP A 99 2.39 -0.93 -5.39
C ASP A 99 2.49 -1.12 -6.91
N GLU A 100 1.36 -1.00 -7.61
CA GLU A 100 1.29 -1.14 -9.06
C GLU A 100 1.63 0.13 -9.85
N VAL A 101 1.83 1.28 -9.20
CA VAL A 101 2.05 2.57 -9.91
C VAL A 101 3.20 2.49 -10.91
N GLY A 102 4.29 1.81 -10.57
CA GLY A 102 5.43 1.64 -11.47
C GLY A 102 5.10 0.78 -12.69
N TYR A 103 4.30 -0.27 -12.51
CA TYR A 103 3.83 -1.12 -13.60
C TYR A 103 2.91 -0.36 -14.56
N TRP A 104 1.98 0.44 -14.01
CA TRP A 104 1.11 1.29 -14.82
C TRP A 104 1.89 2.37 -15.57
N ALA A 105 2.86 3.03 -14.92
CA ALA A 105 3.74 3.99 -15.58
C ALA A 105 4.50 3.37 -16.76
N TYR A 106 4.98 2.12 -16.60
CA TYR A 106 5.60 1.36 -17.68
C TYR A 106 4.60 1.05 -18.80
N LYS A 107 3.41 0.52 -18.48
CA LYS A 107 2.37 0.17 -19.48
C LYS A 107 1.87 1.38 -20.27
N LEU A 108 1.77 2.54 -19.64
CA LEU A 108 1.41 3.81 -20.27
C LEU A 108 2.57 4.46 -21.04
N LYS A 109 3.74 3.82 -21.10
CA LYS A 109 4.96 4.33 -21.75
C LYS A 109 5.49 5.65 -21.14
N LEU A 110 5.06 5.98 -19.92
CA LEU A 110 5.61 7.08 -19.13
C LEU A 110 6.96 6.69 -18.52
N TYR A 111 7.22 5.38 -18.41
CA TYR A 111 8.49 4.83 -17.93
C TYR A 111 9.04 3.76 -18.87
N LYS A 112 10.35 3.81 -19.14
CA LYS A 112 10.99 2.94 -20.15
C LYS A 112 11.51 1.62 -19.60
N ALA A 113 11.83 1.54 -18.31
CA ALA A 113 12.34 0.29 -17.75
C ALA A 113 11.17 -0.67 -17.51
N VAL A 114 11.40 -1.94 -17.82
CA VAL A 114 10.41 -3.00 -17.60
C VAL A 114 10.16 -3.12 -16.10
N VAL A 115 8.90 -2.99 -15.72
CA VAL A 115 8.42 -3.23 -14.35
C VAL A 115 7.48 -4.42 -14.41
N PHE A 116 7.70 -5.40 -13.52
CA PHE A 116 6.79 -6.54 -13.37
C PHE A 116 5.64 -6.16 -12.44
N PRO A 117 4.43 -6.72 -12.65
CA PRO A 117 3.34 -6.55 -11.70
C PRO A 117 3.74 -7.15 -10.35
N GLN A 118 3.47 -6.40 -9.30
CA GLN A 118 3.64 -6.77 -7.90
C GLN A 118 2.38 -7.43 -7.33
N ILE A 119 1.21 -7.03 -7.82
CA ILE A 119 -0.09 -7.49 -7.33
C ILE A 119 -0.72 -8.47 -8.30
N ASN A 120 -1.14 -9.63 -7.78
CA ASN A 120 -2.00 -10.54 -8.52
C ASN A 120 -3.47 -10.21 -8.29
N TRP A 121 -4.03 -9.37 -9.17
CA TRP A 121 -5.42 -8.94 -9.12
C TRP A 121 -6.44 -10.06 -9.34
N LEU A 122 -6.04 -11.15 -10.00
CA LEU A 122 -6.95 -12.26 -10.37
C LEU A 122 -6.73 -13.50 -9.50
N TYR A 123 -5.95 -13.43 -8.42
CA TYR A 123 -5.84 -14.53 -7.48
C TYR A 123 -7.22 -14.84 -6.86
N PRO A 124 -7.65 -16.13 -6.74
CA PRO A 124 -6.89 -17.37 -6.96
C PRO A 124 -7.04 -17.99 -8.36
N ILE A 125 -7.68 -17.30 -9.31
CA ILE A 125 -7.85 -17.79 -10.69
C ILE A 125 -6.50 -17.95 -11.38
N THR A 126 -5.51 -17.11 -11.02
CA THR A 126 -4.14 -17.19 -11.52
C THR A 126 -3.13 -17.44 -10.39
N GLY A 127 -2.00 -18.08 -10.71
CA GLY A 127 -0.90 -18.27 -9.77
C GLY A 127 -0.07 -17.01 -9.55
N PHE A 128 0.68 -16.95 -8.44
CA PHE A 128 1.58 -15.82 -8.15
C PHE A 128 2.64 -15.63 -9.24
N HIS A 129 2.93 -14.38 -9.56
CA HIS A 129 4.04 -14.02 -10.45
C HIS A 129 5.36 -14.39 -9.77
N LYS A 130 5.95 -15.51 -10.20
CA LYS A 130 7.29 -15.92 -9.75
C LYS A 130 8.33 -15.22 -10.59
N HIS A 131 8.87 -14.13 -10.09
CA HIS A 131 10.04 -13.48 -10.67
C HIS A 131 11.28 -13.65 -9.79
N LYS A 132 12.45 -13.45 -10.39
CA LYS A 132 13.73 -13.55 -9.69
C LYS A 132 13.88 -12.36 -8.75
N LEU A 133 13.83 -12.65 -7.45
CA LEU A 133 14.00 -11.65 -6.40
C LEU A 133 15.43 -11.08 -6.40
N MET A 134 15.56 -9.82 -6.01
CA MET A 134 16.85 -9.19 -5.76
C MET A 134 17.55 -9.84 -4.56
N LYS A 135 18.89 -9.81 -4.57
CA LYS A 135 19.74 -10.50 -3.58
C LYS A 135 19.82 -9.80 -2.21
N SER A 136 19.49 -8.51 -2.12
CA SER A 136 19.63 -7.75 -0.86
C SER A 136 18.71 -6.54 -0.80
N ASN A 137 18.33 -6.12 0.41
CA ASN A 137 17.51 -4.93 0.64
C ASN A 137 18.22 -3.63 0.21
N LYS A 138 19.56 -3.60 0.26
CA LYS A 138 20.34 -2.49 -0.30
C LYS A 138 20.10 -2.35 -1.81
N ASN A 139 20.05 -3.46 -2.53
CA ASN A 139 19.80 -3.44 -3.97
C ASN A 139 18.34 -3.06 -4.26
N VAL A 140 17.39 -3.57 -3.46
CA VAL A 140 15.97 -3.18 -3.55
C VAL A 140 15.82 -1.67 -3.37
N LEU A 141 16.41 -1.09 -2.33
CA LEU A 141 16.34 0.36 -2.08
C LEU A 141 17.01 1.19 -3.18
N ASN A 142 18.19 0.78 -3.65
CA ASN A 142 18.86 1.47 -4.75
C ASN A 142 18.03 1.41 -6.04
N TYR A 143 17.41 0.25 -6.32
CA TYR A 143 16.51 0.11 -7.46
C TYR A 143 15.29 1.01 -7.31
N TYR A 144 14.67 1.02 -6.11
CA TYR A 144 13.54 1.88 -5.79
C TYR A 144 13.82 3.35 -6.08
N LEU A 145 14.92 3.88 -5.52
CA LEU A 145 15.26 5.30 -5.59
C LEU A 145 15.67 5.76 -6.99
N PHE A 146 16.44 4.95 -7.72
CA PHE A 146 17.11 5.39 -8.96
C PHE A 146 16.63 4.69 -10.23
N LYS A 147 15.99 3.52 -10.12
CA LYS A 147 15.56 2.67 -11.25
C LYS A 147 14.05 2.45 -11.29
N THR A 148 13.29 2.98 -10.34
CA THR A 148 11.82 3.07 -10.40
C THR A 148 11.37 4.44 -9.92
N TRP A 149 12.02 5.48 -10.45
CA TRP A 149 11.79 6.87 -10.05
C TRP A 149 10.32 7.33 -10.11
N PRO A 150 9.42 6.83 -10.98
CA PRO A 150 8.02 7.24 -10.93
C PRO A 150 7.33 6.87 -9.62
N ILE A 151 7.69 5.72 -9.04
CA ILE A 151 7.13 5.27 -7.76
C ILE A 151 7.66 6.15 -6.63
N SER A 152 8.98 6.37 -6.58
CA SER A 152 9.60 7.19 -5.54
C SER A 152 9.17 8.65 -5.61
N LEU A 153 8.98 9.20 -6.82
CA LEU A 153 8.42 10.54 -6.99
C LEU A 153 6.97 10.61 -6.52
N THR A 154 6.15 9.60 -6.86
CA THR A 154 4.75 9.54 -6.41
C THR A 154 4.68 9.49 -4.88
N GLU A 155 5.52 8.65 -4.25
CA GLU A 155 5.65 8.60 -2.79
C GLU A 155 6.02 9.96 -2.20
N LEU A 156 7.04 10.63 -2.76
CA LEU A 156 7.47 11.94 -2.29
C LEU A 156 6.34 12.99 -2.38
N VAL A 157 5.63 13.03 -3.51
CA VAL A 157 4.50 13.94 -3.71
C VAL A 157 3.40 13.65 -2.68
N LEU A 158 3.04 12.39 -2.45
CA LEU A 158 2.02 12.01 -1.48
C LEU A 158 2.43 12.42 -0.06
N ILE A 159 3.68 12.19 0.34
CA ILE A 159 4.20 12.57 1.65
C ILE A 159 4.15 14.09 1.83
N VAL A 160 4.58 14.85 0.82
CA VAL A 160 4.54 16.33 0.88
C VAL A 160 3.11 16.84 1.01
N VAL A 161 2.19 16.34 0.17
CA VAL A 161 0.77 16.74 0.23
C VAL A 161 0.14 16.36 1.56
N ALA A 162 0.38 15.15 2.06
CA ALA A 162 -0.09 14.69 3.36
C ALA A 162 0.43 15.57 4.49
N SER A 163 1.72 15.95 4.44
CA SER A 163 2.34 16.82 5.43
C SER A 163 1.72 18.22 5.41
N VAL A 164 1.54 18.81 4.23
CA VAL A 164 0.89 20.12 4.08
C VAL A 164 -0.53 20.09 4.67
N ILE A 165 -1.34 19.10 4.30
CA ILE A 165 -2.69 18.96 4.84
C ILE A 165 -2.67 18.75 6.35
N PHE A 166 -1.73 17.97 6.88
CA PHE A 166 -1.59 17.77 8.33
C PHE A 166 -1.31 19.06 9.08
N PHE A 167 -0.45 19.93 8.55
CA PHE A 167 -0.17 21.23 9.17
C PHE A 167 -1.33 22.23 9.03
N LEU A 168 -2.10 22.17 7.94
CA LEU A 168 -3.25 23.05 7.70
C LEU A 168 -4.53 22.61 8.42
N SER A 169 -4.64 21.33 8.80
CA SER A 169 -5.83 20.76 9.46
C SER A 169 -5.78 20.83 10.99
N LYS A 170 -4.77 21.51 11.55
CA LYS A 170 -4.68 21.86 12.97
C LYS A 170 -5.41 23.17 13.22
#